data_AF-A0A2W2AT75-F1
#
_entry.id   AF-A0A2W2AT75-F1
#
_cell.length_a   1.000
_cell.length_b   1.000
_cell.length_c   1.000
_cell.angle_alpha   90.00
_cell.angle_beta   90.00
_cell.angle_gamma   90.00
#
_symmetry.space_group_name_H-M   'P 1'
#
loop_
_entity.id
_entity.type
_entity.pdbx_description
1 polymer ?
#
loop_
_entity_poly.entity_id
_entity_poly.type
_entity_poly.pdbx_seq_one_letter_code
_entity_poly.pdbx_strand_id
1 'polypeptide(L)'
;MSAAALPGTDRIASPALVHTAQAVAAEALRAPLREVRARVVDDGRGALAVEVTSPLVLPALGSHTVPDEPVLATAHRARATIAERLRTITGRKVERVSVTFSSAVLDVPRRVR
;
A
#
# COMPACT_ATOMS: atom_id res chain seq x y z
N MET A 1 -12.20 22.03 -10.20
CA MET A 1 -11.54 23.21 -10.83
C MET A 1 -10.06 22.90 -10.90
N SER A 2 -9.48 22.80 -12.10
CA SER A 2 -8.03 22.54 -12.25
C SER A 2 -7.27 23.85 -12.02
N ALA A 3 -6.47 23.92 -10.95
CA ALA A 3 -5.54 25.04 -10.77
C ALA A 3 -4.56 25.06 -11.95
N ALA A 4 -4.28 26.23 -12.52
CA ALA A 4 -3.33 26.39 -13.61
C ALA A 4 -1.95 25.81 -13.22
N ALA A 5 -1.30 25.12 -14.17
CA ALA A 5 0.03 24.55 -13.92
C ALA A 5 1.03 25.69 -13.68
N LEU A 6 1.67 25.71 -12.51
CA LEU A 6 2.76 26.65 -12.23
C LEU A 6 4.00 26.19 -13.02
N PRO A 7 4.68 27.10 -13.76
CA PRO A 7 5.95 26.79 -14.39
C PRO A 7 6.95 26.22 -13.37
N GLY A 8 7.65 25.14 -13.75
CA GLY A 8 8.58 24.44 -12.86
C GLY A 8 7.94 23.43 -11.90
N THR A 9 6.63 23.17 -12.03
CA THR A 9 5.95 22.09 -11.31
C THR A 9 5.49 21.00 -12.28
N ASP A 10 5.62 19.74 -11.88
CA ASP A 10 5.04 18.60 -12.58
C ASP A 10 3.93 17.99 -11.72
N ARG A 11 2.91 17.41 -12.38
CA ARG A 11 1.81 16.70 -11.71
C ARG A 11 1.89 15.23 -12.04
N ILE A 12 2.03 14.42 -11.00
CA ILE A 12 1.90 12.97 -11.13
C ILE A 12 0.44 12.65 -11.46
N ALA A 13 0.23 12.02 -12.61
CA ALA A 13 -1.10 11.61 -13.05
C ALA A 13 -1.74 10.65 -12.03
N SER A 14 -3.06 10.75 -11.85
CA SER A 14 -3.79 9.91 -10.89
C SER A 14 -3.54 8.40 -11.07
N PRO A 15 -3.48 7.84 -12.29
CA PRO A 15 -3.14 6.43 -12.47
C PRO A 15 -1.74 6.07 -11.95
N ALA A 16 -0.75 6.95 -12.16
CA ALA A 16 0.61 6.74 -11.67
C ALA A 16 0.66 6.75 -10.13
N LEU A 17 -0.11 7.64 -9.47
CA LEU A 17 -0.25 7.63 -8.01
C LEU A 17 -0.87 6.32 -7.52
N VAL A 18 -1.92 5.82 -8.19
CA VAL A 18 -2.59 4.56 -7.84
C VAL A 18 -1.64 3.37 -7.99
N HIS A 19 -0.93 3.25 -9.11
CA HIS A 19 0.02 2.16 -9.32
C HIS A 19 1.20 2.21 -8.34
N THR A 20 1.69 3.41 -8.04
CA THR A 20 2.75 3.59 -7.03
C THR A 20 2.25 3.14 -5.65
N ALA A 21 1.04 3.55 -5.25
CA ALA A 21 0.43 3.15 -3.99
C ALA A 21 0.21 1.64 -3.92
N GLN A 22 -0.25 1.03 -5.02
CA GLN A 22 -0.42 -0.42 -5.13
C GLN A 22 0.90 -1.17 -4.93
N ALA A 23 1.97 -0.73 -5.60
CA ALA A 23 3.29 -1.35 -5.49
C ALA A 23 3.87 -1.22 -4.07
N VAL A 24 3.84 -0.02 -3.51
CA VAL A 24 4.31 0.25 -2.14
C VAL A 24 3.51 -0.57 -1.13
N ALA A 25 2.19 -0.68 -1.29
CA ALA A 25 1.34 -1.47 -0.41
C ALA A 25 1.60 -2.97 -0.52
N ALA A 26 1.79 -3.50 -1.74
CA ALA A 26 2.13 -4.90 -1.95
C ALA A 26 3.45 -5.27 -1.27
N GLU A 27 4.46 -4.41 -1.38
CA GLU A 27 5.74 -4.60 -0.71
C GLU A 27 5.60 -4.51 0.82
N ALA A 28 4.90 -3.49 1.33
CA ALA A 28 4.71 -3.30 2.78
C ALA A 28 3.91 -4.42 3.44
N LEU A 29 2.95 -5.00 2.73
CA LEU A 29 2.09 -6.09 3.20
C LEU A 29 2.62 -7.48 2.81
N ARG A 30 3.74 -7.55 2.07
CA ARG A 30 4.31 -8.78 1.49
C ARG A 30 3.28 -9.59 0.68
N ALA A 31 2.32 -8.91 0.07
CA ALA A 31 1.22 -9.52 -0.68
C ALA A 31 1.52 -9.52 -2.20
N PRO A 32 0.97 -10.47 -2.97
CA PRO A 32 1.11 -10.45 -4.43
C PRO A 32 0.49 -9.18 -5.01
N LEU A 33 1.25 -8.45 -5.84
CA LEU A 33 0.81 -7.17 -6.42
C LEU A 33 -0.58 -7.22 -7.07
N ARG A 34 -0.85 -8.31 -7.81
CA ARG A 34 -2.14 -8.55 -8.49
C ARG A 34 -3.34 -8.69 -7.55
N GLU A 35 -3.09 -9.00 -6.28
CA GLU A 35 -4.12 -9.20 -5.24
C GLU A 35 -4.26 -7.95 -4.35
N VAL A 36 -3.42 -6.94 -4.57
CA VAL A 36 -3.51 -5.64 -3.90
C VAL A 36 -4.24 -4.66 -4.78
N ARG A 37 -5.25 -4.00 -4.23
CA ARG A 37 -5.95 -2.87 -4.85
C ARG A 37 -5.68 -1.63 -4.04
N ALA A 38 -5.32 -0.55 -4.71
CA ALA A 38 -5.14 0.76 -4.10
C ALA A 38 -6.11 1.77 -4.70
N ARG A 39 -6.60 2.68 -3.87
CA ARG A 39 -7.29 3.90 -4.30
C ARG A 39 -6.59 5.08 -3.65
N VAL A 40 -6.37 6.12 -4.44
CA VAL A 40 -5.75 7.36 -3.97
C VAL A 40 -6.73 8.49 -4.25
N VAL A 41 -7.04 9.26 -3.21
CA VAL A 41 -7.92 10.42 -3.27
C VAL A 41 -7.12 11.64 -2.83
N ASP A 42 -7.23 12.73 -3.60
CA ASP A 42 -6.71 14.04 -3.21
C ASP A 42 -7.73 14.71 -2.27
N ASP A 43 -7.28 15.22 -1.12
CA ASP A 43 -8.14 15.90 -0.15
C ASP A 43 -8.58 17.31 -0.61
N GLY A 44 -8.12 17.75 -1.78
CA GLY A 44 -8.39 19.09 -2.33
C GLY A 44 -7.50 20.17 -1.74
N ARG A 45 -6.65 19.84 -0.76
CA ARG A 45 -5.64 20.71 -0.13
C ARG A 45 -4.22 20.25 -0.46
N GLY A 46 -4.07 19.24 -1.31
CA GLY A 46 -2.77 18.76 -1.77
C GLY A 46 -2.25 17.55 -1.00
N ALA A 47 -2.98 17.01 -0.04
CA ALA A 47 -2.62 15.76 0.62
C ALA A 47 -3.40 14.55 0.06
N LEU A 48 -2.83 13.37 0.28
CA LEU A 48 -3.35 12.11 -0.22
C LEU A 48 -4.03 11.32 0.90
N ALA A 49 -5.21 10.78 0.60
CA ALA A 49 -5.83 9.69 1.34
C ALA A 49 -5.69 8.41 0.52
N VAL A 50 -5.19 7.34 1.15
CA VAL A 50 -4.93 6.06 0.48
C VAL A 50 -5.76 4.97 1.13
N GLU A 51 -6.50 4.25 0.30
CA GLU A 51 -7.24 3.05 0.69
C GLU A 51 -6.58 1.84 0.02
N VAL A 52 -6.26 0.82 0.82
CA VAL A 52 -5.63 -0.41 0.35
C VAL A 52 -6.52 -1.58 0.73
N THR A 53 -6.83 -2.43 -0.25
CA THR A 53 -7.45 -3.74 -0.03
C THR A 53 -6.45 -4.81 -0.46
N SER A 54 -6.17 -5.77 0.42
CA SER A 54 -5.14 -6.78 0.20
C SER A 54 -5.48 -8.07 0.95
N PRO A 55 -5.01 -9.25 0.52
CA PRO A 55 -5.06 -10.44 1.36
C PRO A 55 -4.11 -10.32 2.55
N LEU A 56 -4.48 -10.93 3.68
CA LEU A 56 -3.55 -11.18 4.78
C LEU A 56 -2.72 -12.42 4.45
N VAL A 57 -1.40 -12.24 4.30
CA VAL A 57 -0.47 -13.34 4.06
C VAL A 57 -0.13 -14.00 5.39
N LEU A 58 -0.43 -15.29 5.51
CA LEU A 58 -0.23 -16.07 6.73
C LEU A 58 0.77 -17.20 6.47
N PRO A 59 1.60 -17.55 7.46
CA PRO A 59 2.44 -18.74 7.37
C PRO A 59 1.58 -20.00 7.18
N ALA A 60 2.05 -20.94 6.38
CA ALA A 60 1.37 -22.21 6.17
C ALA A 60 1.22 -22.98 7.49
N LEU A 61 0.06 -23.65 7.67
CA LEU A 61 -0.16 -24.54 8.81
C LEU A 61 0.90 -25.65 8.82
N GLY A 62 1.52 -25.87 9.99
CA GLY A 62 2.64 -26.81 10.13
C GLY A 62 4.01 -26.25 9.74
N SER A 63 4.09 -24.99 9.27
CA SER A 63 5.36 -24.28 9.28
C SER A 63 5.76 -23.99 10.74
N HIS A 64 7.05 -24.10 11.05
CA HIS A 64 7.60 -23.68 12.34
C HIS A 64 7.76 -22.16 12.45
N THR A 65 7.20 -21.41 11.49
CA THR A 65 7.23 -19.96 11.44
C THR A 65 6.11 -19.38 12.29
N VAL A 66 6.46 -18.87 13.46
CA VAL A 66 5.52 -18.14 14.33
C VAL A 66 5.60 -16.66 13.98
N PRO A 67 4.47 -15.96 13.76
CA PRO A 67 4.51 -14.51 13.58
C PRO A 67 5.10 -13.83 14.82
N ASP A 68 6.14 -13.02 14.63
CA ASP A 68 6.84 -12.31 15.71
C ASP A 68 5.98 -11.19 16.34
N GLU A 69 4.85 -10.84 15.72
CA GLU A 69 3.95 -9.79 16.19
C GLU A 69 2.48 -10.06 15.85
N PRO A 70 1.54 -9.40 16.55
CA PRO A 70 0.13 -9.42 16.19
C PRO A 70 -0.14 -8.74 14.85
N VAL A 71 -1.17 -9.21 14.13
CA VAL A 71 -1.64 -8.63 12.85
C VAL A 71 -1.89 -7.11 12.94
N LEU A 72 -2.40 -6.63 14.08
CA LEU A 72 -2.65 -5.22 14.32
C LEU A 72 -1.36 -4.38 14.31
N ALA A 73 -0.27 -4.91 14.87
CA ALA A 73 1.04 -4.27 14.85
C ALA A 73 1.62 -4.24 13.43
N THR A 74 1.52 -5.35 12.69
CA THR A 74 1.90 -5.42 11.28
C THR A 74 1.14 -4.41 10.43
N ALA A 75 -0.19 -4.32 10.59
CA ALA A 75 -1.02 -3.38 9.86
C ALA A 75 -0.71 -1.92 10.22
N HIS A 76 -0.37 -1.64 11.46
CA HIS A 76 0.06 -0.29 11.89
C HIS A 76 1.40 0.09 11.25
N ARG A 77 2.39 -0.80 11.29
CA ARG A 77 3.68 -0.60 10.63
C ARG A 77 3.55 -0.45 9.11
N ALA A 78 2.72 -1.27 8.48
CA ALA A 78 2.46 -1.19 7.04
C ALA A 78 1.85 0.17 6.66
N ARG A 79 0.88 0.68 7.43
CA ARG A 79 0.31 2.03 7.20
C ARG A 79 1.38 3.12 7.26
N ALA A 80 2.24 3.11 8.28
CA ALA A 80 3.34 4.06 8.40
C ALA A 80 4.33 3.95 7.22
N THR A 81 4.69 2.72 6.85
CA THR A 81 5.61 2.44 5.73
C THR A 81 5.03 2.93 4.40
N ILE A 82 3.74 2.69 4.15
CA ILE A 82 3.05 3.14 2.93
C ILE A 82 3.04 4.66 2.87
N ALA A 83 2.65 5.33 3.96
CA ALA A 83 2.61 6.80 4.02
C ALA A 83 3.99 7.40 3.73
N GLU A 84 5.04 6.88 4.37
CA GLU A 84 6.39 7.39 4.24
C GLU A 84 6.98 7.16 2.85
N ARG A 85 6.80 5.96 2.28
CA ARG A 85 7.30 5.65 0.94
C ARG A 85 6.57 6.43 -0.14
N LEU A 86 5.25 6.59 -0.02
CA LEU A 86 4.49 7.44 -0.95
C LEU A 86 4.93 8.90 -0.86
N ARG A 87 5.15 9.43 0.34
CA ARG A 87 5.70 10.77 0.54
C ARG A 87 7.06 10.92 -0.13
N THR A 88 7.94 9.94 0.06
CA THR A 88 9.29 9.94 -0.52
C THR A 88 9.28 9.89 -2.04
N ILE A 89 8.45 9.03 -2.63
CA ILE A 89 8.41 8.83 -4.09
C ILE A 89 7.68 9.98 -4.79
N THR A 90 6.56 10.45 -4.23
CA THR A 90 5.67 11.41 -4.90
C THR A 90 5.89 12.86 -4.46
N GLY A 91 6.63 13.07 -3.37
CA GLY A 91 6.77 14.39 -2.73
C GLY A 91 5.50 14.90 -2.05
N ARG A 92 4.39 14.13 -2.06
CA ARG A 92 3.09 14.57 -1.52
C ARG A 92 2.87 14.07 -0.10
N LYS A 93 2.26 14.92 0.74
CA LYS A 93 1.83 14.53 2.08
C LYS A 93 0.75 13.45 1.99
N VAL A 94 0.83 12.43 2.84
CA VAL A 94 -0.23 11.43 3.02
C VAL A 94 -0.88 11.69 4.38
N GLU A 95 -2.15 12.09 4.38
CA GLU A 95 -2.93 12.38 5.60
C GLU A 95 -3.41 11.08 6.27
N ARG A 96 -3.80 10.10 5.45
CA ARG A 96 -4.40 8.86 5.96
C ARG A 96 -4.09 7.68 5.05
N VAL A 97 -3.82 6.54 5.69
CA VAL A 97 -3.78 5.23 5.05
C VAL A 97 -4.75 4.29 5.76
N SER A 98 -5.72 3.77 5.03
CA SER A 98 -6.66 2.73 5.48
C SER A 98 -6.29 1.41 4.81
N VAL A 99 -6.19 0.34 5.59
CA VAL A 99 -5.89 -1.02 5.08
C VAL A 99 -7.04 -1.94 5.45
N THR A 100 -7.59 -2.63 4.45
CA THR A 100 -8.65 -3.62 4.60
C THR A 100 -8.12 -4.98 4.15
N PHE A 101 -8.17 -5.97 5.03
CA PHE A 101 -7.89 -7.35 4.66
C PHE A 101 -9.16 -8.03 4.16
N SER A 102 -9.24 -8.33 2.86
CA SER A 102 -10.45 -8.92 2.25
C SER A 102 -10.47 -10.45 2.25
N SER A 103 -9.31 -11.07 2.43
CA SER A 103 -9.11 -12.51 2.40
C SER A 103 -7.83 -12.85 3.16
N ALA A 104 -7.55 -14.15 3.32
CA ALA A 104 -6.27 -14.65 3.81
C ALA A 104 -5.69 -15.65 2.81
N VAL A 105 -4.38 -15.61 2.62
CA VAL A 105 -3.65 -16.54 1.74
C VAL A 105 -2.46 -17.13 2.48
N LEU A 106 -2.15 -18.40 2.21
CA LEU A 106 -1.00 -19.05 2.81
C LEU A 106 0.26 -18.74 2.01
N ASP A 107 1.34 -18.41 2.72
CA ASP A 107 2.68 -18.31 2.16
C ASP A 107 3.24 -19.72 1.92
N VAL A 108 2.88 -20.30 0.77
CA VAL A 108 3.37 -21.60 0.34
C VAL A 108 4.52 -21.41 -0.66
N PRO A 109 5.68 -22.07 -0.44
CA PRO A 109 6.76 -22.03 -1.41
C PRO A 109 6.27 -22.55 -2.76
N ARG A 110 6.52 -21.79 -3.82
CA ARG A 110 6.18 -22.21 -5.18
C ARG A 110 6.97 -23.48 -5.50
N ARG A 111 6.26 -24.59 -5.70
CA ARG A 111 6.89 -25.85 -6.15
C ARG A 111 7.45 -25.64 -7.56
N VAL A 112 8.77 -25.80 -7.70
CA VAL A 112 9.42 -25.88 -9.01
C VAL A 112 9.00 -27.23 -9.62
N ARG A 113 8.55 -27.20 -10.88
CA ARG A 113 8.28 -28.39 -11.68
C ARG A 113 9.41 -28.58 -12.68
#